data_AF-A0A9E3N3M5-F1
#
_entry.id   AF-A0A9E3N3M5-F1
#
_cell.length_a   1.000
_cell.length_b   1.000
_cell.length_c   1.000
_cell.angle_alpha   90.00
_cell.angle_beta   90.00
_cell.angle_gamma   90.00
#
_symmetry.space_group_name_H-M   'P 1'
#
loop_
_entity.id
_entity.type
_entity.pdbx_description
1 polymer ?
#
loop_
_entity_poly.entity_id
_entity_poly.type
_entity_poly.pdbx_seq_one_letter_code
_entity_poly.pdbx_strand_id
1 'polypeptide(L)' 'TDGDVMPIGYRLRKTGAGWKIYDIDMMGAWMIQVYRRQFAAQLASGGIDGLIKYLAAHNAAS' A
#
# COMPACT_ATOMS: atom_id res chain seq x y z
N THR A 1 3.58 13.71 28.10
CA THR A 1 2.27 13.39 27.50
C THR A 1 2.14 14.20 26.23
N ASP A 2 2.87 13.81 25.20
CA ASP A 2 2.72 14.39 23.87
C ASP A 2 2.81 13.20 22.92
N GLY A 3 1.65 12.62 22.59
CA GLY A 3 1.58 11.63 21.54
C GLY A 3 1.82 12.36 20.23
N ASP A 4 2.89 12.01 19.53
CA ASP A 4 3.25 12.64 18.27
C ASP A 4 2.08 12.47 17.29
N VAL A 5 1.37 13.56 16.99
CA VAL A 5 0.17 13.52 16.15
C VAL A 5 0.63 13.44 14.69
N MET A 6 0.67 12.23 14.14
CA MET A 6 1.01 12.03 12.74
C MET A 6 -0.21 12.34 11.86
N PRO A 7 -0.13 13.36 10.96
CA PRO A 7 -1.21 13.63 10.02
C PRO A 7 -1.32 12.49 9.00
N ILE A 8 -2.55 12.04 8.76
CA ILE A 8 -2.87 11.00 7.78
C ILE A 8 -3.84 11.57 6.74
N GLY A 9 -3.44 11.53 5.47
CA GLY A 9 -4.29 11.88 4.34
C GLY A 9 -4.98 10.65 3.76
N TYR A 10 -6.19 10.83 3.22
CA TYR A 10 -6.95 9.73 2.62
C TYR A 10 -7.41 10.10 1.21
N ARG A 11 -7.25 9.18 0.26
CA ARG A 11 -7.97 9.23 -1.02
C ARG A 11 -9.10 8.21 -1.01
N LEU A 12 -10.28 8.68 -1.34
CA LEU A 12 -11.50 7.89 -1.31
C LEU A 12 -12.10 7.78 -2.70
N ARG A 13 -12.74 6.64 -2.96
CA ARG A 13 -13.57 6.39 -4.13
C ARG A 13 -15.01 6.14 -3.70
N LYS A 14 -15.96 6.80 -4.35
CA LYS A 14 -17.38 6.54 -4.14
C LYS A 14 -17.79 5.25 -4.84
N THR A 15 -18.48 4.38 -4.14
CA THR A 15 -19.05 3.12 -4.63
C THR A 15 -20.58 3.12 -4.41
N GLY A 16 -21.29 2.14 -4.96
CA GLY A 16 -22.72 1.97 -4.68
C GLY A 16 -23.03 1.74 -3.19
N ALA A 17 -22.08 1.17 -2.45
CA ALA A 17 -22.17 0.94 -1.01
C ALA A 17 -21.56 2.08 -0.15
N GLY A 18 -21.24 3.24 -0.75
CA GLY A 18 -20.65 4.39 -0.06
C GLY A 18 -19.17 4.62 -0.38
N TRP A 19 -18.52 5.48 0.40
CA TRP A 19 -17.12 5.85 0.21
C TRP A 19 -16.17 4.76 0.74
N LYS A 20 -15.11 4.47 -0.02
CA LYS A 20 -14.04 3.55 0.37
C LYS A 20 -12.69 4.22 0.20
N ILE A 21 -11.81 4.07 1.20
CA ILE A 21 -10.41 4.51 1.11
C ILE A 21 -9.70 3.56 0.15
N TYR A 22 -8.89 4.10 -0.76
CA TYR A 22 -8.03 3.29 -1.63
C TYR A 22 -6.56 3.65 -1.51
N ASP A 23 -6.20 4.80 -0.95
CA ASP A 23 -4.81 5.22 -0.76
C ASP A 23 -4.71 6.08 0.51
N ILE A 24 -3.58 5.98 1.19
CA ILE A 24 -3.30 6.68 2.45
C ILE A 24 -1.99 7.44 2.27
N ASP A 25 -1.98 8.70 2.67
CA ASP A 25 -0.77 9.52 2.80
C ASP A 25 -0.27 9.44 4.23
N MET A 26 0.97 9.02 4.40
CA MET A 26 1.68 9.14 5.66
C MET A 26 2.92 9.98 5.42
N MET A 27 3.01 11.11 6.12
CA MET A 27 4.17 12.01 6.06
C MET A 27 4.48 12.50 4.63
N GLY A 28 3.45 12.75 3.81
CA GLY A 28 3.62 13.22 2.42
C GLY A 28 3.93 12.13 1.41
N ALA A 29 3.89 10.85 1.81
CA ALA A 29 4.04 9.70 0.93
C ALA A 29 2.73 8.92 0.79
N TRP A 30 2.21 8.85 -0.45
CA TRP A 30 1.10 7.98 -0.81
C TRP A 30 1.54 6.51 -0.84
N MET A 31 0.91 5.68 0.00
CA MET A 31 1.25 4.27 0.18
C MET A 31 1.21 3.47 -1.13
N ILE A 32 0.24 3.71 -2.02
CA ILE A 32 0.22 3.03 -3.33
C ILE A 32 1.52 3.28 -4.11
N GLN A 33 2.05 4.50 -4.08
CA GLN A 33 3.29 4.83 -4.79
C GLN A 33 4.50 4.15 -4.15
N VAL A 34 4.55 4.09 -2.82
CA VAL A 34 5.59 3.39 -2.07
C VAL A 34 5.61 1.91 -2.43
N TYR A 35 4.47 1.23 -2.33
CA TYR A 35 4.37 -0.20 -2.64
C TYR A 35 4.63 -0.51 -4.12
N ARG A 36 4.17 0.33 -5.05
CA ARG A 36 4.51 0.16 -6.49
C ARG A 36 6.02 0.16 -6.72
N ARG A 37 6.76 1.06 -6.06
CA ARG A 37 8.23 1.07 -6.15
C ARG A 37 8.84 -0.17 -5.53
N GLN A 38 8.35 -0.59 -4.35
CA GLN A 38 8.83 -1.80 -3.67
C GLN A 38 8.63 -3.06 -4.50
N PHE A 39 7.50 -3.17 -5.22
CA PHE A 39 7.14 -4.36 -5.99
C PHE A 39 7.67 -4.37 -7.42
N ALA A 40 8.27 -3.27 -7.89
CA ALA A 40 8.79 -3.16 -9.25
C ALA A 40 9.83 -4.23 -9.58
N ALA A 41 10.69 -4.60 -8.62
CA ALA A 41 11.72 -5.62 -8.83
C ALA A 41 11.12 -7.02 -9.02
N GLN A 42 10.12 -7.39 -8.22
CA GLN A 42 9.41 -8.66 -8.30
C GLN A 42 8.62 -8.77 -9.61
N LEU A 43 7.98 -7.67 -10.02
CA LEU A 43 7.31 -7.59 -11.31
C LEU A 43 8.29 -7.75 -12.48
N ALA A 44 9.47 -7.13 -12.40
CA ALA A 44 10.50 -7.22 -13.44
C ALA A 44 11.11 -8.63 -13.54
N SER A 45 11.26 -9.36 -12.43
CA SER A 45 11.89 -10.68 -12.42
C SER A 45 10.93 -11.85 -12.69
N GLY A 46 9.68 -11.76 -12.22
CA GLY A 46 8.75 -12.89 -12.22
C GLY A 46 7.32 -12.53 -12.60
N GLY A 47 7.07 -11.30 -13.09
CA GLY A 47 5.73 -10.85 -13.45
C GLY A 47 4.76 -10.87 -12.28
N ILE A 48 3.46 -11.01 -12.59
CA ILE A 48 2.38 -11.00 -11.59
C ILE A 48 2.50 -12.20 -10.65
N ASP A 49 2.79 -13.39 -11.17
CA ASP A 49 2.90 -14.61 -10.36
C ASP A 49 4.09 -14.52 -9.37
N GLY A 50 5.22 -13.98 -9.82
CA GLY A 50 6.36 -13.70 -8.96
C GLY A 50 6.03 -12.74 -7.83
N LEU A 51 5.26 -11.69 -8.11
CA LEU A 51 4.77 -10.76 -7.10
C LEU A 51 3.83 -11.44 -6.10
N ILE A 52 2.86 -12.25 -6.57
CA ILE A 52 1.93 -12.98 -5.70
C ILE A 52 2.70 -13.91 -4.75
N LYS A 53 3.67 -14.66 -5.27
CA LYS A 53 4.50 -15.55 -4.45
C LYS A 53 5.30 -14.79 -3.39
N TYR A 54 5.89 -13.65 -3.77
CA TYR A 54 6.60 -12.78 -2.85
C TYR A 54 5.69 -12.29 -1.72
N LEU A 55 4.48 -11.80 -2.05
CA LEU A 55 3.50 -11.31 -1.07
C LEU A 55 3.05 -12.42 -0.11
N ALA A 56 2.76 -13.61 -0.62
CA ALA A 56 2.38 -14.76 0.20
C ALA A 56 3.49 -15.14 1.19
N ALA A 57 4.74 -15.19 0.73
CA ALA A 57 5.89 -15.49 1.60
C ALA A 57 6.13 -14.39 2.65
N HIS A 58 6.04 -13.11 2.25
CA HIS A 58 6.22 -11.98 3.16
C HIS A 58 5.16 -11.94 4.27
N ASN A 59 3.89 -12.19 3.91
CA ASN A 59 2.78 -12.21 4.86
C ASN A 59 2.84 -13.40 5.83
N ALA A 60 3.40 -14.54 5.41
CA ALA A 60 3.56 -15.71 6.30
C ALA A 60 4.73 -15.57 7.29
N ALA A 61 5.68 -14.68 7.00
CA ALA A 61 6.85 -14.41 7.85
C ALA A 61 6.62 -13.25 8.85
N SER A 62 5.46 -12.59 8.79
CA SER A 62 5.04 -11.48 9.65
C SER A 62 4.06 -11.97 10.71
#